data_AF-A0A7W1ERL1-F1
#
_entry.id   AF-A0A7W1ERL1-F1
#
_cell.length_a   1.000
_cell.length_b   1.000
_cell.length_c   1.000
_cell.angle_alpha   90.00
_cell.angle_beta   90.00
_cell.angle_gamma   90.00
#
_symmetry.space_group_name_H-M   'P 1'
#
loop_
_entity.id
_entity.type
_entity.pdbx_description
1 polymer ?
#
loop_
_entity_poly.entity_id
_entity_poly.type
_entity_poly.pdbx_seq_one_letter_code
_entity_poly.pdbx_strand_id
1 'polypeptide(L)'
;MSNATELEKWLEGRPQIVKDIARKYPPWNTYVHKGHPDTAKYTTHSINEDGTITCNKIDMFGIPMQVFGMNPEDLTLIKENN
;
A
#
# COMPACT_ATOMS: atom_id res chain seq x y z
N MET A 1 -1.85 -19.25 -8.66
CA MET A 1 -1.44 -18.11 -9.51
C MET A 1 -0.53 -17.25 -8.65
N SER A 2 0.60 -16.77 -9.16
CA SER A 2 1.50 -15.92 -8.36
C SER A 2 0.97 -14.49 -8.30
N ASN A 3 1.20 -13.79 -7.18
CA ASN A 3 0.80 -12.39 -6.99
C ASN A 3 1.32 -11.46 -8.10
N ALA A 4 2.38 -11.85 -8.80
CA ALA A 4 2.94 -11.10 -9.93
C ALA A 4 2.03 -11.09 -11.17
N THR A 5 1.36 -12.21 -11.48
CA THR A 5 0.42 -12.28 -12.62
C THR A 5 -0.86 -11.48 -12.35
N GLU A 6 -1.29 -11.44 -11.09
CA GLU A 6 -2.45 -10.65 -10.67
C GLU A 6 -2.14 -9.15 -10.68
N LEU A 7 -0.93 -8.76 -10.27
CA LEU A 7 -0.47 -7.37 -10.35
C LEU A 7 -0.49 -6.83 -11.77
N GLU A 8 0.15 -7.52 -12.72
CA GLU A 8 0.26 -6.99 -14.08
C GLU A 8 -1.11 -6.90 -14.78
N LYS A 9 -2.03 -7.84 -14.50
CA LYS A 9 -3.43 -7.72 -14.95
C LYS A 9 -4.13 -6.51 -14.33
N TRP A 10 -3.93 -6.28 -13.03
CA TRP A 10 -4.50 -5.11 -12.36
C TRP A 10 -3.94 -3.80 -12.90
N LEU A 11 -2.68 -3.80 -13.38
CA LEU A 11 -2.00 -2.65 -13.96
C LEU A 11 -2.39 -2.33 -15.41
N GLU A 12 -3.06 -3.24 -16.09
CA GLU A 12 -3.48 -3.05 -17.47
C GLU A 12 -4.41 -1.83 -17.61
N GLY A 13 -4.13 -0.96 -18.59
CA GLY A 13 -4.90 0.27 -18.82
C GLY A 13 -4.69 1.41 -17.80
N ARG A 14 -3.92 1.20 -16.72
CA ARG A 14 -3.67 2.24 -15.71
C ARG A 14 -2.58 3.25 -16.13
N PRO A 15 -2.62 4.49 -15.61
CA PRO A 15 -1.56 5.49 -15.79
C PRO A 15 -0.19 5.01 -15.33
N GLN A 16 0.88 5.54 -15.93
CA GLN A 16 2.26 5.12 -15.61
C GLN A 16 2.63 5.37 -14.14
N ILE A 17 2.20 6.51 -13.58
CA ILE A 17 2.44 6.83 -12.17
C ILE A 17 1.85 5.77 -11.22
N VAL A 18 0.64 5.27 -11.54
CA VAL A 18 -0.01 4.21 -10.77
C VAL A 18 0.77 2.90 -10.89
N LYS A 19 1.27 2.58 -12.10
CA LYS A 19 2.09 1.39 -12.34
C LYS A 19 3.38 1.42 -11.54
N ASP A 20 4.07 2.56 -11.54
CA ASP A 20 5.36 2.71 -10.86
C ASP A 20 5.20 2.59 -9.34
N ILE A 21 4.15 3.20 -8.77
CA ILE A 21 3.85 3.10 -7.35
C ILE A 21 3.46 1.67 -6.99
N ALA A 22 2.51 1.06 -7.71
CA ALA A 22 2.01 -0.28 -7.38
C ALA A 22 3.07 -1.39 -7.49
N ARG A 23 4.05 -1.24 -8.39
CA ARG A 23 5.18 -2.19 -8.47
C ARG A 23 6.10 -2.10 -7.25
N LYS A 24 6.29 -0.91 -6.69
CA LYS A 24 7.06 -0.69 -5.44
C LYS A 24 6.23 -1.01 -4.20
N TYR A 25 4.95 -0.68 -4.24
CA TYR A 25 3.98 -0.81 -3.15
C TYR A 25 2.77 -1.64 -3.59
N PRO A 26 2.92 -2.96 -3.78
CA PRO A 26 1.80 -3.81 -4.18
C PRO A 26 0.60 -3.71 -3.24
N PRO A 27 -0.63 -3.61 -3.76
CA PRO A 27 -1.78 -3.28 -2.93
C PRO A 27 -2.22 -4.37 -1.94
N TRP A 28 -1.81 -5.61 -2.17
CA TRP A 28 -2.07 -6.77 -1.30
C TRP A 28 -1.09 -6.90 -0.13
N ASN A 29 -0.05 -6.08 -0.09
CA ASN A 29 0.94 -6.15 0.98
C ASN A 29 0.49 -5.32 2.19
N THR A 30 1.00 -5.71 3.36
CA THR A 30 0.83 -4.94 4.58
C THR A 30 2.09 -4.15 4.89
N TYR A 31 1.91 -2.90 5.27
CA TYR A 31 2.94 -1.91 5.52
C TYR A 31 2.83 -1.35 6.93
N VAL A 32 3.91 -0.71 7.38
CA VAL A 32 3.93 0.16 8.55
C VAL A 32 4.45 1.54 8.16
N HIS A 33 4.07 2.56 8.92
CA HIS A 33 4.59 3.91 8.73
C HIS A 33 6.02 4.03 9.26
N LYS A 34 6.95 4.58 8.49
CA LYS A 34 8.38 4.73 8.84
C LYS A 34 8.61 5.46 10.15
N GLY A 35 7.84 6.52 10.42
CA GLY A 35 7.95 7.29 11.65
C GLY A 35 7.38 6.59 12.89
N HIS A 36 6.49 5.60 12.71
CA HIS A 36 5.74 4.97 13.81
C HIS A 36 5.44 3.49 13.51
N PRO A 37 6.47 2.64 13.37
CA PRO A 37 6.32 1.29 12.85
C PRO A 37 5.43 0.38 13.71
N ASP A 38 5.37 0.62 15.03
CA ASP A 38 4.65 -0.25 15.98
C ASP A 38 3.20 0.20 16.24
N THR A 39 2.72 1.27 15.59
CA THR A 39 1.44 1.92 15.95
C THR A 39 0.25 1.46 15.12
N ALA A 40 0.49 1.04 13.87
CA ALA A 40 -0.58 0.68 12.96
C ALA A 40 -0.06 -0.09 11.75
N LYS A 41 -0.94 -0.91 11.19
CA LYS A 41 -0.74 -1.61 9.92
C LYS A 41 -1.54 -0.92 8.82
N TYR A 42 -0.95 -0.84 7.64
CA TYR A 42 -1.52 -0.17 6.47
C TYR A 42 -1.60 -1.13 5.30
N THR A 43 -2.71 -1.10 4.57
CA THR A 43 -2.90 -1.82 3.31
C THR A 43 -3.39 -0.84 2.27
N THR A 44 -2.78 -0.84 1.09
CA THR A 44 -3.16 0.10 0.02
C THR A 44 -4.57 -0.19 -0.46
N HIS A 45 -5.44 0.82 -0.43
CA HIS A 45 -6.80 0.77 -0.94
C HIS A 45 -6.88 1.34 -2.37
N SER A 46 -6.26 2.50 -2.60
CA SER A 46 -6.18 3.13 -3.92
C SER A 46 -4.83 3.83 -4.12
N ILE A 47 -4.45 3.99 -5.39
CA ILE A 47 -3.30 4.80 -5.80
C ILE A 47 -3.86 5.90 -6.70
N ASN A 48 -3.55 7.14 -6.36
CA ASN A 48 -4.05 8.32 -7.05
C ASN A 48 -3.04 8.78 -8.10
N GLU A 49 -3.52 9.49 -9.12
CA GLU A 49 -2.67 9.97 -10.22
C GLU A 49 -1.74 11.11 -9.82
N ASP A 50 -1.99 11.75 -8.67
CA ASP A 50 -1.11 12.75 -8.06
C ASP A 50 0.09 12.14 -7.33
N GLY A 51 0.21 10.81 -7.31
CA GLY A 51 1.29 10.08 -6.67
C GLY A 51 1.04 9.72 -5.19
N THR A 52 -0.11 10.12 -4.63
CA THR A 52 -0.51 9.73 -3.27
C THR A 52 -1.25 8.39 -3.26
N ILE A 53 -1.38 7.80 -2.07
CA ILE A 53 -2.16 6.59 -1.86
C ILE A 53 -3.22 6.78 -0.79
N THR A 54 -4.33 6.06 -0.93
CA THR A 54 -5.29 5.86 0.14
C THR A 54 -5.02 4.51 0.77
N CYS A 55 -4.89 4.45 2.09
CA CYS A 55 -4.64 3.22 2.83
C CYS A 55 -5.78 2.92 3.80
N ASN A 56 -6.09 1.64 3.93
CA ASN A 56 -6.79 1.12 5.09
C ASN A 56 -5.77 0.96 6.21
N LYS A 57 -6.04 1.59 7.35
CA LYS A 57 -5.23 1.56 8.57
C LYS A 57 -5.95 0.72 9.61
N ILE A 58 -5.24 -0.16 10.28
CA ILE A 58 -5.67 -0.79 11.54
C ILE A 58 -4.71 -0.32 12.61
N ASP A 59 -5.21 0.43 13.60
CA ASP A 59 -4.37 0.91 14.70
C ASP A 59 -4.03 -0.21 15.72
N MET A 60 -3.25 0.14 16.73
CA MET A 60 -2.84 -0.78 17.79
C MET A 60 -4.01 -1.36 18.63
N PHE A 61 -5.19 -0.74 18.57
CA PHE A 61 -6.40 -1.22 19.25
C PHE A 61 -7.31 -2.03 18.30
N GLY A 62 -6.89 -2.24 17.06
CA GLY A 62 -7.66 -2.98 16.05
C GLY A 62 -8.75 -2.14 15.38
N ILE A 63 -8.74 -0.82 15.53
CA ILE A 63 -9.77 0.05 14.97
C ILE A 63 -9.45 0.34 13.49
N PRO A 64 -10.35 -0.02 12.56
CA PRO A 64 -10.15 0.25 11.14
C PRO A 64 -10.43 1.73 10.82
N MET A 65 -9.55 2.34 10.04
CA MET A 65 -9.65 3.72 9.54
C MET A 65 -9.19 3.78 8.09
N GLN A 66 -9.59 4.83 7.37
CA GLN A 66 -9.06 5.13 6.04
C GLN A 66 -8.21 6.40 6.12
N VAL A 67 -7.00 6.34 5.54
CA VAL A 67 -6.06 7.46 5.49
C VAL A 67 -5.86 7.84 4.03
N PHE A 68 -6.08 9.13 3.72
CA PHE A 68 -6.03 9.67 2.37
C PHE A 68 -4.75 10.49 2.16
N GLY A 69 -4.31 10.59 0.91
CA GLY A 69 -3.20 11.49 0.55
C GLY A 69 -1.85 11.10 1.14
N MET A 70 -1.66 9.83 1.50
CA MET A 70 -0.41 9.36 2.08
C MET A 70 0.69 9.32 1.01
N ASN A 71 1.90 9.74 1.36
CA ASN A 71 3.05 9.52 0.50
C ASN A 71 3.47 8.03 0.61
N PRO A 72 3.49 7.26 -0.49
CA PRO A 72 3.92 5.86 -0.45
C PRO A 72 5.34 5.69 0.11
N GLU A 73 6.20 6.69 -0.03
CA GLU A 73 7.56 6.65 0.52
C GLU A 73 7.60 6.67 2.05
N ASP A 74 6.51 7.01 2.74
CA ASP A 74 6.42 6.93 4.20
C ASP A 74 6.12 5.51 4.70
N LEU A 75 5.88 4.56 3.79
CA LEU A 75 5.58 3.17 4.11
C LEU A 75 6.79 2.25 3.98
N THR A 76 6.85 1.28 4.88
CA THR A 76 7.82 0.16 4.85
C THR A 76 7.05 -1.16 4.86
N LEU A 77 7.43 -2.07 3.95
CA LEU A 77 6.83 -3.40 3.86
C LEU A 77 7.10 -4.19 5.14
N ILE A 78 6.05 -4.77 5.74
CA ILE A 78 6.22 -5.81 6.75
C ILE A 78 6.64 -7.07 6.00
N LYS A 79 7.91 -7.47 6.10
CA LYS A 79 8.29 -8.82 5.67
C LYS A 79 7.64 -9.78 6.66
N GLU A 80 6.74 -10.64 6.18
CA GLU A 80 6.38 -11.82 6.97
C GLU A 80 7.67 -12.62 7.18
N ASN A 81 8.08 -12.76 8.44
CA ASN A 81 9.09 -13.75 8.80
C ASN A 81 8.43 -15.10 8.56
N ASN A 82 8.91 -15.83 7.54
CA ASN A 82 8.60 -17.24 7.31
C ASN A 82 8.73 -18.07 8.60
#